data_AF-A0A7C5J6R1-F1
#
_entry.id   AF-A0A7C5J6R1-F1
#
_cell.length_a   1.000
_cell.length_b   1.000
_cell.length_c   1.000
_cell.angle_alpha   90.00
_cell.angle_beta   90.00
_cell.angle_gamma   90.00
#
_symmetry.space_group_name_H-M   'P 1'
#
loop_
_entity.id
_entity.type
_entity.pdbx_description
1 polymer ?
#
loop_
_entity_poly.entity_id
_entity_poly.type
_entity_poly.pdbx_seq_one_letter_code
_entity_poly.pdbx_strand_id
1 'polypeptide(L)' 'MAQRAKRKKPSPPPSRPLREVVDVLDVFAPPSLAQDWDNVGLLVGNLDAPVHAALLCIDLMPAVVDEAVSAGVELVVAYH' A
#
# COMPACT_ATOMS: atom_id res chain seq x y z
N MET A 1 -12.34 -29.31 -10.95
CA MET A 1 -12.14 -28.23 -9.97
C MET A 1 -10.78 -28.43 -9.30
N ALA A 2 -9.70 -27.92 -9.90
CA ALA A 2 -8.36 -28.09 -9.35
C ALA A 2 -8.19 -27.13 -8.16
N GLN A 3 -8.04 -27.68 -6.95
CA GLN A 3 -7.64 -26.90 -5.78
C GLN A 3 -6.24 -26.34 -6.05
N ARG A 4 -6.14 -25.02 -6.26
CA ARG A 4 -4.84 -24.33 -6.29
C ARG A 4 -4.16 -24.59 -4.95
N ALA A 5 -3.03 -25.30 -4.98
CA ALA A 5 -2.19 -25.47 -3.80
C ALA A 5 -1.88 -24.09 -3.20
N LYS A 6 -2.12 -23.94 -1.89
CA LYS A 6 -1.75 -22.74 -1.13
C LYS A 6 -0.22 -22.60 -1.22
N ARG A 7 0.29 -21.70 -2.06
CA ARG A 7 1.72 -21.35 -2.06
C ARG A 7 2.06 -20.87 -0.64
N LYS A 8 3.04 -21.49 0.00
CA LYS A 8 3.64 -20.95 1.23
C LYS A 8 4.12 -19.54 0.91
N LYS A 9 3.55 -18.52 1.58
CA LYS A 9 4.07 -17.14 1.45
C LYS A 9 5.54 -17.17 1.88
N PRO A 10 6.48 -16.65 1.07
CA PRO A 10 7.86 -16.49 1.52
C PRO A 10 7.87 -15.65 2.81
N SER A 11 8.85 -15.91 3.67
CA SER A 11 9.10 -15.07 4.84
C SER A 11 9.19 -13.61 4.39
N PRO A 12 8.45 -12.68 5.00
CA PRO A 12 8.45 -11.29 4.55
C PRO A 12 9.86 -10.72 4.67
N PRO A 13 10.27 -9.86 3.72
CA PRO A 13 11.50 -9.09 3.89
C PRO A 13 11.41 -8.24 5.17
N PRO A 14 12.56 -7.76 5.68
CA PRO A 14 12.56 -6.82 6.80
C PRO A 14 11.64 -5.64 6.48
N SER A 15 10.86 -5.21 7.48
CA SER A 15 10.02 -4.02 7.33
C SER A 15 10.88 -2.79 7.10
N ARG A 16 10.30 -1.84 6.37
CA ARG A 16 10.79 -0.47 6.27
C ARG A 16 9.79 0.46 6.90
N PRO A 17 10.21 1.59 7.49
CA PRO A 17 9.27 2.60 7.92
C PRO A 17 8.54 3.18 6.69
N LEU A 18 7.25 3.49 6.83
CA LEU A 18 6.40 4.00 5.75
C LEU A 18 7.03 5.21 5.04
N ARG A 19 7.76 6.08 5.76
CA ARG A 19 8.49 7.21 5.16
C ARG A 19 9.41 6.81 4.02
N GLU A 20 10.14 5.69 4.14
CA GLU A 20 11.06 5.25 3.08
C GLU A 20 10.29 4.83 1.83
N VAL A 21 9.08 4.27 2.01
CA VAL A 21 8.21 3.91 0.89
C VAL A 21 7.66 5.18 0.23
N VAL A 22 7.21 6.15 1.02
CA VAL A 22 6.73 7.44 0.53
C VAL A 22 7.84 8.19 -0.22
N ASP A 23 9.06 8.24 0.32
CA ASP A 23 10.21 8.89 -0.34
C ASP A 23 10.48 8.29 -1.73
N VAL A 24 10.35 6.96 -1.89
CA VAL A 24 10.49 6.29 -3.19
C VAL A 24 9.32 6.62 -4.12
N LEU A 25 8.09 6.66 -3.61
CA LEU A 25 6.91 7.05 -4.38
C LEU A 25 7.00 8.50 -4.85
N ASP A 26 7.47 9.42 -4.01
CA ASP A 26 7.63 10.83 -4.34
C ASP A 26 8.71 11.06 -5.41
N VAL A 27 9.74 10.20 -5.49
CA VAL A 27 10.70 10.24 -6.59
C VAL A 27 10.07 9.73 -7.90
N PHE A 28 9.25 8.68 -7.83
CA PHE A 28 8.61 8.07 -8.98
C PHE A 28 7.46 8.91 -9.55
N ALA A 29 6.63 9.46 -8.66
CA ALA A 29 5.47 10.28 -8.95
C ALA A 29 5.47 11.50 -8.02
N PRO A 30 6.27 12.54 -8.33
CA PRO A 30 6.38 13.73 -7.49
C PRO A 30 5.03 14.37 -7.21
N PRO A 31 4.72 14.72 -5.94
CA PRO A 31 3.48 15.43 -5.60
C PRO A 31 3.31 16.75 -6.35
N SER A 32 4.39 17.36 -6.83
CA SER A 32 4.36 18.56 -7.68
C SER A 32 3.69 18.36 -9.05
N LEU A 33 3.45 17.11 -9.47
CA LEU A 33 2.70 16.80 -10.69
C LEU A 33 1.19 16.80 -10.46
N ALA A 34 0.74 16.70 -9.21
CA ALA A 34 -0.67 16.76 -8.85
C ALA A 34 -1.25 18.15 -9.13
N GLN A 35 -2.53 18.20 -9.48
CA GLN A 35 -3.23 19.47 -9.64
C GLN A 35 -3.57 20.08 -8.28
N ASP A 36 -3.96 21.35 -8.28
CA ASP A 36 -4.33 22.09 -7.07
C ASP A 36 -5.57 21.52 -6.35
N TRP A 37 -6.40 20.78 -7.07
CA TRP A 37 -7.59 20.11 -6.55
C TRP A 37 -7.34 18.66 -6.10
N ASP A 38 -6.15 18.11 -6.31
CA ASP A 38 -5.81 16.75 -5.89
C ASP A 38 -5.56 16.67 -4.38
N ASN A 39 -5.98 15.56 -3.76
CA ASN A 39 -5.67 15.23 -2.38
C ASN A 39 -4.78 13.99 -2.34
N VAL A 40 -3.46 14.20 -2.45
CA VAL A 40 -2.45 13.14 -2.62
C VAL A 40 -1.48 13.06 -1.45
N GLY A 41 -0.67 12.00 -1.42
CA GLY A 41 0.30 11.72 -0.37
C GLY A 41 -0.27 10.78 0.70
N LEU A 42 0.20 10.92 1.94
CA LEU A 42 -0.31 10.12 3.06
C LEU A 42 -1.62 10.72 3.58
N LEU A 43 -2.75 10.09 3.26
CA LEU A 43 -4.07 10.55 3.71
C LEU A 43 -4.41 10.09 5.14
N VAL A 44 -4.06 8.86 5.49
CA VAL A 44 -4.29 8.28 6.82
C VAL A 44 -3.13 7.34 7.17
N GLY A 45 -2.57 7.47 8.37
CA GLY A 45 -1.56 6.55 8.88
C GLY A 45 -0.44 7.23 9.68
N ASN A 46 0.64 6.49 9.90
CA ASN A 46 1.84 6.97 10.59
C ASN A 46 3.08 6.66 9.74
N LEU A 47 3.87 7.69 9.41
CA LEU A 47 5.09 7.58 8.60
C LEU A 47 6.18 6.71 9.22
N ASP A 48 6.16 6.50 10.53
CA ASP A 48 7.13 5.65 11.22
C ASP A 48 6.64 4.20 11.40
N ALA A 49 5.43 3.87 10.91
CA ALA A 49 4.90 2.52 10.98
C ALA A 49 5.72 1.55 10.09
N PRO A 50 5.99 0.31 10.56
CA PRO A 50 6.67 -0.70 9.77
C PRO A 50 5.75 -1.22 8.66
N VAL A 51 6.28 -1.30 7.45
CA VAL A 51 5.59 -1.81 6.25
C VAL A 51 6.35 -3.02 5.71
N HIS A 52 5.65 -4.14 5.54
CA HIS A 52 6.18 -5.37 4.93
C HIS A 52 5.58 -5.61 3.55
N ALA A 53 4.31 -5.24 3.37
CA ALA A 53 3.59 -5.42 2.12
C ALA A 53 2.64 -4.25 1.86
N ALA A 54 2.45 -3.97 0.57
CA ALA A 54 1.47 -3.01 0.09
C ALA A 54 0.43 -3.70 -0.79
N LEU A 55 -0.83 -3.28 -0.68
CA LEU A 55 -1.87 -3.57 -1.65
C LEU A 55 -2.05 -2.34 -2.55
N LEU A 56 -2.15 -2.58 -3.86
CA LEU A 56 -2.39 -1.52 -4.85
C LEU A 56 -3.82 -1.63 -5.35
N CYS A 57 -4.55 -0.51 -5.37
CA CYS A 57 -5.92 -0.46 -5.91
C CYS A 57 -6.18 0.84 -6.68
N ILE A 58 -7.27 0.87 -7.43
CA ILE A 58 -7.77 2.12 -8.01
C ILE A 58 -8.60 2.84 -6.95
N ASP A 59 -9.70 2.23 -6.50
CA ASP A 59 -10.61 2.79 -5.50
C ASP A 59 -10.47 2.09 -4.14
N LEU A 60 -10.41 2.85 -3.05
CA LEU A 60 -10.42 2.32 -1.69
C LEU A 60 -11.86 2.01 -1.22
N MET A 61 -12.41 0.89 -1.66
CA MET A 61 -13.74 0.41 -1.26
C MET A 61 -13.68 -0.50 -0.02
N PRO A 62 -14.78 -0.68 0.74
CA PRO A 62 -14.80 -1.55 1.93
C PRO A 62 -14.28 -2.97 1.67
N ALA A 63 -14.61 -3.57 0.51
CA ALA A 63 -14.11 -4.89 0.15
C ALA A 63 -12.58 -4.94 -0.05
N VAL A 64 -11.96 -3.83 -0.48
CA VAL A 64 -10.50 -3.71 -0.61
C VAL A 64 -9.85 -3.58 0.76
N VAL A 65 -10.50 -2.86 1.69
CA VAL A 65 -10.05 -2.80 3.08
C VAL A 65 -10.12 -4.20 3.73
N ASP A 66 -11.21 -4.93 3.52
CA ASP A 66 -11.35 -6.31 4.01
C ASP A 66 -10.29 -7.24 3.41
N GLU A 67 -9.95 -7.07 2.12
CA GLU A 67 -8.86 -7.78 1.46
C GLU A 67 -7.51 -7.45 2.09
N ALA A 68 -7.21 -6.17 2.30
CA ALA A 68 -5.96 -5.71 2.92
C ALA A 68 -5.78 -6.31 4.33
N VAL A 69 -6.83 -6.23 5.16
CA VAL A 69 -6.83 -6.82 6.51
C VAL A 69 -6.64 -8.34 6.45
N SER A 70 -7.38 -9.02 5.58
CA SER A 70 -7.29 -10.48 5.42
C SER A 70 -5.93 -10.93 4.89
N ALA A 71 -5.29 -10.13 4.04
CA ALA A 71 -3.98 -10.38 3.49
C ALA A 71 -2.84 -10.07 4.48
N GLY A 72 -3.14 -9.30 5.54
CA GLY A 72 -2.19 -8.81 6.53
C GLY A 72 -1.21 -7.80 5.94
N VAL A 73 -1.69 -6.87 5.11
CA VAL A 73 -0.87 -5.78 4.56
C VAL A 73 -1.00 -4.54 5.43
N GLU A 74 0.10 -3.80 5.59
CA GLU A 74 0.14 -2.60 6.43
C GLU A 74 -0.06 -1.30 5.65
N LEU A 75 0.02 -1.37 4.31
CA LEU A 75 -0.10 -0.23 3.41
C LEU A 75 -1.09 -0.54 2.28
N VAL A 76 -1.97 0.43 1.99
CA VAL A 76 -2.75 0.47 0.76
C VAL A 76 -2.35 1.71 -0.02
N VAL A 77 -2.02 1.56 -1.30
CA VAL A 77 -1.78 2.66 -2.23
C VAL A 77 -2.93 2.66 -3.22
N ALA A 78 -3.78 3.67 -3.14
CA ALA A 78 -4.93 3.85 -4.02
C ALA A 78 -4.64 4.96 -5.05
N TYR A 79 -5.24 4.87 -6.22
CA TYR A 79 -5.22 5.96 -7.21
C TYR A 79 -6.23 7.05 -6.87
N HIS A 80 -7.44 6.66 -6.45
CA HIS A 80 -8.51 7.54 -5.96
C HIS A 80 -8.64 7.52 -4.44
#